data_AF-A0A9X1C439-F1
#
_entry.id   AF-A0A9X1C439-F1
#
_cell.length_a   1.000
_cell.length_b   1.000
_cell.length_c   1.000
_cell.angle_alpha   90.00
_cell.angle_beta   90.00
_cell.angle_gamma   90.00
#
_symmetry.space_group_name_H-M   'P 1'
#
loop_
_entity.id
_entity.type
_entity.pdbx_description
1 polymer ?
#
loop_
_entity_poly.entity_id
_entity_poly.type
_entity_poly.pdbx_seq_one_letter_code
_entity_poly.pdbx_strand_id
1 'polypeptide(L)'
;MAITVEQRGSLFLVVAVCLLTVGICAPFSGHDLQRVIQIALGFCAVLYGLSVVPAERLVDRPTALGLALIVGLGLVSSALAHQPLWAFTEVALFVGCAAIAAAFALLRRLKGESLDRVLILIVLSLCLIKSSQYLYAAANAFTAGGRMLDPDLLLSGFSNKRFYGQFQTFTLPLLALPLLIPTVSRRLRGAVFALLCVWWLIAISGGTRGTWLGMGAAGMVLAVLGPWGRRWLGWQLAAVLGGLLLYWLAFTVLADYLNLDLSNAAADRLTTSLSGRGPIWWQGWHMLVERPWLGFGPMHFADIDNGIAAHPHQSVLQWASEWGVSSALCVAFLAGRGGWATVAVLRERALSRERADLVRLCLFAALVGALVQSMVDGVIVMPNSQVWLALVVGWLMGLHVWRSSATATLPLAWRAWNVLSVLAVGLLIGIAMRDVPHIDQAQQQYRKTHDHYLQPRFWAQGVIAR
;
A
#
# COMPACT_ATOMS: atom_id res chain seq x y z
N MET A 1 -23.66 16.79 25.26
CA MET A 1 -22.24 17.19 25.40
C MET A 1 -21.57 17.03 24.03
N ALA A 2 -21.17 18.11 23.36
CA ALA A 2 -20.60 18.01 22.01
C ALA A 2 -19.17 17.46 22.05
N ILE A 3 -18.88 16.42 21.27
CA ILE A 3 -17.54 15.79 21.19
C ILE A 3 -16.55 16.78 20.56
N THR A 4 -15.39 16.99 21.19
CA THR A 4 -14.33 17.90 20.70
C THR A 4 -13.63 17.35 19.45
N VAL A 5 -12.96 18.20 18.67
CA VAL A 5 -12.21 17.78 17.47
C VAL A 5 -11.14 16.73 17.79
N GLU A 6 -10.47 16.88 18.94
CA GLU A 6 -9.46 15.93 19.40
C GLU A 6 -10.06 14.56 19.78
N GLN A 7 -11.22 14.55 20.42
CA GLN A 7 -11.96 13.32 20.71
C GLN A 7 -12.43 12.63 19.43
N ARG A 8 -12.92 13.39 18.43
CA ARG A 8 -13.27 12.85 17.10
C ARG A 8 -12.07 12.25 16.38
N GLY A 9 -10.90 12.90 16.43
CA GLY A 9 -9.67 12.37 15.87
C GLY A 9 -9.18 11.10 16.58
N SER A 10 -9.38 11.02 17.89
CA SER A 10 -9.10 9.80 18.68
C SER A 10 -10.04 8.65 18.29
N LEU A 11 -11.34 8.93 18.13
CA LEU A 11 -12.32 7.96 17.67
C LEU A 11 -11.98 7.45 16.26
N PHE A 12 -11.67 8.36 15.33
CA PHE A 12 -11.23 8.00 13.97
C PHE A 12 -10.02 7.06 14.02
N LEU A 13 -9.00 7.38 14.81
CA LEU A 13 -7.81 6.55 14.95
C LEU A 13 -8.16 5.15 15.46
N VAL A 14 -8.97 5.03 16.51
CA VAL A 14 -9.35 3.72 17.07
C VAL A 14 -10.11 2.90 16.03
N VAL A 15 -11.10 3.48 15.36
CA VAL A 15 -11.86 2.79 14.31
C VAL A 15 -10.95 2.37 13.16
N ALA A 16 -10.05 3.25 12.71
CA ALA A 16 -9.09 2.94 11.65
C ALA A 16 -8.18 1.77 12.04
N VAL A 17 -7.71 1.72 13.28
CA VAL A 17 -6.87 0.62 13.80
C VAL A 17 -7.63 -0.69 13.84
N CYS A 18 -8.87 -0.69 14.32
CA CYS A 18 -9.71 -1.88 14.34
C CYS A 18 -9.93 -2.40 12.91
N LEU A 19 -10.30 -1.51 11.98
CA LEU A 19 -10.51 -1.83 10.57
C LEU A 19 -9.25 -2.41 9.90
N LEU A 20 -8.09 -1.77 10.11
CA LEU A 20 -6.80 -2.28 9.59
C LEU A 20 -6.45 -3.64 10.17
N THR A 21 -6.67 -3.83 11.48
CA THR A 21 -6.39 -5.10 12.16
C THR A 21 -7.28 -6.21 11.61
N VAL A 22 -8.57 -5.97 11.44
CA VAL A 22 -9.49 -6.95 10.83
C VAL A 22 -9.08 -7.24 9.40
N GLY A 23 -8.78 -6.22 8.59
CA GLY A 23 -8.45 -6.38 7.18
C GLY A 23 -7.12 -7.11 6.93
N ILE A 24 -6.18 -7.08 7.86
CA ILE A 24 -4.86 -7.71 7.69
C ILE A 24 -4.76 -9.04 8.44
N CYS A 25 -5.37 -9.14 9.61
CA CYS A 25 -5.14 -10.26 10.53
C CYS A 25 -6.29 -11.27 10.56
N ALA A 26 -7.50 -10.95 10.06
CA ALA A 26 -8.58 -11.92 10.04
C ALA A 26 -8.23 -13.13 9.15
N PRO A 27 -8.47 -14.38 9.61
CA PRO A 27 -8.11 -15.58 8.86
C PRO A 27 -8.90 -15.73 7.56
N PHE A 28 -10.11 -15.15 7.50
CA PHE A 28 -10.97 -15.06 6.32
C PHE A 28 -10.76 -13.75 5.54
N SER A 29 -9.68 -13.01 5.79
CA SER A 29 -9.40 -11.81 5.01
C SER A 29 -9.05 -12.17 3.57
N GLY A 30 -9.84 -11.63 2.65
CA GLY A 30 -9.68 -11.73 1.21
C GLY A 30 -9.78 -10.36 0.55
N HIS A 31 -9.48 -10.31 -0.75
CA HIS A 31 -9.46 -9.05 -1.52
C HIS A 31 -10.74 -8.23 -1.36
N ASP A 32 -11.91 -8.86 -1.45
CA ASP A 32 -13.20 -8.16 -1.35
C ASP A 32 -13.45 -7.59 0.04
N LEU A 33 -13.14 -8.35 1.10
CA LEU A 33 -13.22 -7.84 2.48
C LEU A 33 -12.28 -6.64 2.68
N GLN A 34 -11.05 -6.72 2.17
CA GLN A 34 -10.10 -5.62 2.23
C GLN A 34 -10.61 -4.38 1.47
N ARG A 35 -11.31 -4.55 0.35
CA ARG A 35 -11.98 -3.46 -0.38
C ARG A 35 -13.12 -2.85 0.44
N VAL A 36 -13.99 -3.65 1.04
CA VAL A 36 -15.06 -3.16 1.93
C VAL A 36 -14.48 -2.37 3.10
N ILE A 37 -13.41 -2.88 3.71
CA ILE A 37 -12.71 -2.20 4.81
C ILE A 37 -12.09 -0.88 4.37
N GLN A 38 -11.51 -0.81 3.17
CA GLN A 38 -11.01 0.44 2.60
C GLN A 38 -12.13 1.47 2.41
N ILE A 39 -13.30 1.05 1.92
CA ILE A 39 -14.47 1.93 1.74
C ILE A 39 -14.94 2.44 3.12
N ALA A 40 -15.04 1.56 4.12
CA ALA A 40 -15.39 1.93 5.49
C ALA A 40 -14.38 2.92 6.10
N LEU A 41 -13.08 2.70 5.88
CA LEU A 41 -12.03 3.61 6.33
C LEU A 41 -12.12 4.97 5.62
N GLY A 42 -12.41 4.98 4.32
CA GLY A 42 -12.68 6.19 3.55
C GLY A 42 -13.86 6.97 4.11
N PHE A 43 -14.96 6.29 4.44
CA PHE A 43 -16.12 6.90 5.10
C PHE A 43 -15.76 7.53 6.45
N CYS A 44 -15.05 6.81 7.32
CA CYS A 44 -14.59 7.36 8.59
C CYS A 44 -13.65 8.57 8.41
N ALA A 45 -12.78 8.53 7.40
CA ALA A 45 -11.87 9.63 7.07
C ALA A 45 -12.63 10.87 6.59
N VAL A 46 -13.68 10.70 5.78
CA VAL A 46 -14.54 11.81 5.33
C VAL A 46 -15.31 12.41 6.51
N LEU A 47 -15.92 11.59 7.37
CA LEU A 47 -16.60 12.09 8.58
C LEU A 47 -15.66 12.90 9.47
N TYR A 48 -14.43 12.42 9.64
CA TYR A 48 -13.42 13.15 10.39
C TYR A 48 -13.01 14.46 9.68
N GLY A 49 -12.76 14.43 8.37
CA GLY A 49 -12.42 15.62 7.57
C GLY A 49 -13.50 16.70 7.61
N LEU A 50 -14.78 16.32 7.55
CA LEU A 50 -15.92 17.24 7.70
C LEU A 50 -15.99 17.88 9.08
N SER A 51 -15.44 17.21 10.10
CA SER A 51 -15.43 17.71 11.48
C SER A 51 -14.29 18.68 11.77
N VAL A 52 -13.36 18.88 10.82
CA VAL A 52 -12.16 19.70 10.98
C VAL A 52 -12.20 20.86 9.98
N VAL A 53 -11.91 22.07 10.47
CA VAL A 53 -11.54 23.21 9.63
C VAL A 53 -10.02 23.37 9.76
N PRO A 54 -9.24 23.04 8.72
CA PRO A 54 -7.80 23.15 8.80
C PRO A 54 -7.39 24.61 9.01
N ALA A 55 -6.61 24.90 10.05
CA ALA A 55 -6.01 26.21 10.26
C ALA A 55 -4.98 26.54 9.17
N GLU A 56 -4.31 25.50 8.66
CA GLU A 56 -3.29 25.61 7.61
C GLU A 56 -3.61 24.70 6.44
N ARG A 57 -3.07 25.03 5.27
CA ARG A 57 -3.21 24.20 4.08
C ARG A 57 -2.43 22.90 4.25
N LEU A 58 -3.03 21.79 3.84
CA LEU A 58 -2.34 20.49 3.82
C LEU A 58 -1.25 20.45 2.76
N VAL A 59 -1.49 21.08 1.61
CA VAL A 59 -0.57 21.20 0.48
C VAL A 59 -0.49 22.64 -0.01
N ASP A 60 0.60 23.00 -0.68
CA ASP A 60 0.80 24.29 -1.32
C ASP A 60 -0.08 24.46 -2.57
N ARG A 61 -0.27 25.72 -3.02
CA ARG A 61 -1.14 26.05 -4.17
C ARG A 61 -0.83 25.25 -5.45
N PRO A 62 0.43 25.14 -5.92
CA PRO A 62 0.69 24.44 -7.18
C PRO A 62 0.35 22.96 -7.07
N THR A 63 0.55 22.34 -5.90
CA THR A 63 0.11 20.96 -5.64
C THR A 63 -1.40 20.83 -5.69
N ALA A 64 -2.13 21.75 -5.06
CA ALA A 64 -3.59 21.73 -5.09
C ALA A 64 -4.14 21.87 -6.52
N LEU A 65 -3.53 22.74 -7.34
CA LEU A 65 -3.88 22.89 -8.75
C LEU A 65 -3.57 21.63 -9.56
N GLY A 66 -2.40 21.02 -9.36
CA GLY A 66 -2.04 19.77 -10.02
C GLY A 66 -2.99 18.62 -9.65
N LEU A 67 -3.35 18.48 -8.37
CA LEU A 67 -4.34 17.50 -7.91
C LEU A 67 -5.72 17.75 -8.52
N ALA A 68 -6.16 19.02 -8.58
CA ALA A 68 -7.41 19.39 -9.23
C ALA A 68 -7.40 19.07 -10.73
N LEU A 69 -6.27 19.28 -11.40
CA LEU A 69 -6.09 18.91 -12.81
C LEU A 69 -6.17 17.39 -13.01
N ILE A 70 -5.50 16.60 -12.17
CA ILE A 70 -5.56 15.12 -12.24
C ILE A 70 -6.99 14.63 -12.08
N VAL A 71 -7.72 15.16 -11.08
CA VAL A 71 -9.13 14.82 -10.86
C VAL A 71 -9.98 15.26 -12.05
N GLY A 72 -9.80 16.48 -12.56
CA GLY A 72 -10.54 16.99 -13.72
C GLY A 72 -10.34 16.13 -14.97
N LEU A 73 -9.08 15.80 -15.30
CA LEU A 73 -8.75 14.90 -16.41
C LEU A 73 -9.36 13.50 -16.21
N GLY A 74 -9.31 12.97 -14.99
CA GLY A 74 -9.92 11.69 -14.64
C GLY A 74 -11.44 11.68 -14.81
N LEU A 75 -12.12 12.76 -14.42
CA LEU A 75 -13.58 12.89 -14.58
C LEU A 75 -13.98 12.99 -16.07
N VAL A 76 -13.24 13.76 -16.87
CA VAL A 76 -13.47 13.86 -18.31
C VAL A 76 -13.21 12.51 -18.99
N SER A 77 -12.09 11.87 -18.68
CA SER A 77 -11.75 10.53 -19.17
C SER A 77 -12.83 9.50 -18.80
N SER A 78 -13.33 9.54 -17.56
CA SER A 78 -14.40 8.65 -17.09
C SER A 78 -15.72 8.84 -17.84
N ALA A 79 -16.08 10.09 -18.16
CA ALA A 79 -17.30 10.39 -18.91
C ALA A 79 -17.26 9.88 -20.35
N LEU A 80 -16.06 9.77 -20.94
CA LEU A 80 -15.83 9.30 -22.31
C LEU A 80 -15.53 7.80 -22.40
N ALA A 81 -15.49 7.10 -21.27
CA ALA A 81 -15.14 5.70 -21.20
C ALA A 81 -16.29 4.79 -21.64
N HIS A 82 -15.99 3.55 -22.06
CA HIS A 82 -17.01 2.60 -22.50
C HIS A 82 -17.95 2.16 -21.36
N GLN A 83 -17.40 2.04 -20.14
CA GLN A 83 -18.13 1.73 -18.91
C GLN A 83 -17.97 2.87 -17.88
N PRO A 84 -18.65 4.02 -18.03
CA PRO A 84 -18.41 5.21 -17.21
C PRO A 84 -18.55 4.97 -15.70
N LEU A 85 -19.48 4.11 -15.28
CA LEU A 85 -19.68 3.80 -13.86
C LEU A 85 -18.42 3.21 -13.20
N TRP A 86 -17.73 2.29 -13.88
CA TRP A 86 -16.51 1.68 -13.38
C TRP A 86 -15.33 2.67 -13.41
N ALA A 87 -15.28 3.54 -14.41
CA ALA A 87 -14.29 4.62 -14.44
C ALA A 87 -14.47 5.60 -13.27
N PHE A 88 -15.69 6.09 -13.03
CA PHE A 88 -15.97 6.94 -11.87
C PHE A 88 -15.70 6.22 -10.54
N THR A 89 -15.90 4.89 -10.50
CA THR A 89 -15.57 4.08 -9.32
C THR A 89 -14.07 4.11 -9.00
N GLU A 90 -13.19 4.05 -9.99
CA GLU A 90 -11.75 4.17 -9.76
C GLU A 90 -11.32 5.60 -9.37
N VAL A 91 -11.92 6.63 -9.98
CA VAL A 91 -11.72 8.01 -9.52
C VAL A 91 -12.13 8.14 -8.05
N ALA A 92 -13.29 7.59 -7.69
CA ALA A 92 -13.78 7.60 -6.32
C ALA A 92 -12.86 6.86 -5.35
N LEU A 93 -12.24 5.73 -5.77
CA LEU A 93 -11.22 5.05 -4.96
C LEU A 93 -10.03 5.95 -4.66
N PHE A 94 -9.45 6.61 -5.68
CA PHE A 94 -8.30 7.49 -5.46
C PHE A 94 -8.66 8.72 -4.62
N VAL A 95 -9.85 9.29 -4.79
CA VAL A 95 -10.36 10.36 -3.93
C VAL A 95 -10.53 9.86 -2.49
N GLY A 96 -11.08 8.67 -2.29
CA GLY A 96 -11.22 8.03 -0.97
C GLY A 96 -9.86 7.79 -0.29
N CYS A 97 -8.87 7.29 -1.02
CA CYS A 97 -7.48 7.18 -0.54
C CYS A 97 -6.87 8.54 -0.18
N ALA A 98 -7.10 9.57 -0.99
CA ALA A 98 -6.65 10.92 -0.68
C ALA A 98 -7.35 11.51 0.56
N ALA A 99 -8.62 11.16 0.81
CA ALA A 99 -9.32 11.49 2.07
C ALA A 99 -8.70 10.79 3.28
N ILE A 100 -8.33 9.51 3.16
CA ILE A 100 -7.59 8.78 4.20
C ILE A 100 -6.24 9.47 4.48
N ALA A 101 -5.48 9.81 3.43
CA ALA A 101 -4.20 10.51 3.57
C ALA A 101 -4.37 11.88 4.25
N ALA A 102 -5.37 12.66 3.85
CA ALA A 102 -5.68 13.96 4.45
C ALA A 102 -6.07 13.81 5.94
N ALA A 103 -6.87 12.80 6.29
CA ALA A 103 -7.27 12.52 7.67
C ALA A 103 -6.05 12.19 8.56
N PHE A 104 -5.14 11.32 8.10
CA PHE A 104 -3.91 11.02 8.84
C PHE A 104 -2.95 12.21 8.94
N ALA A 105 -2.86 13.04 7.88
CA ALA A 105 -2.06 14.27 7.91
C ALA A 105 -2.59 15.26 8.95
N LEU A 106 -3.91 15.50 8.98
CA LEU A 106 -4.57 16.36 9.97
C LEU A 106 -4.38 15.82 11.38
N LEU A 107 -4.60 14.51 11.57
CA LEU A 107 -4.43 13.87 12.87
C LEU A 107 -2.98 13.99 13.36
N ARG A 108 -2.00 13.84 12.47
CA ARG A 108 -0.58 13.99 12.81
C ARG A 108 -0.21 15.42 13.20
N ARG A 109 -0.80 16.43 12.55
CA ARG A 109 -0.61 17.83 12.91
C ARG A 109 -1.22 18.16 14.28
N LEU A 110 -2.38 17.57 14.60
CA LEU A 110 -3.05 17.79 15.89
C LEU A 110 -2.38 17.06 17.06
N LYS A 111 -2.02 15.78 16.89
CA LYS A 111 -1.52 14.93 17.99
C LYS A 111 -0.01 14.91 18.16
N GLY A 112 0.75 15.48 17.23
CA GLY A 112 2.20 15.55 17.33
C GLY A 112 2.87 14.16 17.34
N GLU A 113 3.98 14.05 18.08
CA GLU A 113 4.77 12.82 18.19
C GLU A 113 4.01 11.64 18.84
N SER A 114 2.93 11.91 19.59
CA SER A 114 2.13 10.85 20.21
C SER A 114 1.49 9.94 19.16
N LEU A 115 1.07 10.49 18.01
CA LEU A 115 0.54 9.70 16.91
C LEU A 115 1.63 8.83 16.28
N ASP A 116 2.86 9.34 16.11
CA ASP A 116 3.97 8.55 15.56
C ASP A 116 4.22 7.30 16.40
N ARG A 117 4.16 7.44 17.73
CA ARG A 117 4.28 6.32 18.67
C ARG A 117 3.20 5.28 18.45
N VAL A 118 1.94 5.71 18.38
CA VAL A 118 0.80 4.82 18.20
C VAL A 118 0.87 4.10 16.86
N LEU A 119 1.13 4.80 15.76
CA LEU A 119 1.24 4.20 14.42
C LEU A 119 2.38 3.19 14.32
N ILE A 120 3.54 3.46 14.94
CA ILE A 120 4.64 2.48 14.99
C ILE A 120 4.27 1.27 15.85
N LEU A 121 3.58 1.45 16.97
CA LEU A 121 3.08 0.33 17.77
C LEU A 121 2.08 -0.52 16.99
N ILE A 122 1.20 0.09 16.19
CA ILE A 122 0.28 -0.63 15.31
C ILE A 122 1.06 -1.45 14.27
N VAL A 123 2.05 -0.87 13.60
CA VAL A 123 2.91 -1.60 12.65
C VAL A 123 3.58 -2.80 13.33
N LEU A 124 4.18 -2.58 14.50
CA LEU A 124 4.83 -3.65 15.28
C LEU A 124 3.83 -4.75 15.64
N SER A 125 2.65 -4.40 16.14
CA SER A 125 1.60 -5.35 16.50
C SER A 125 1.09 -6.15 15.31
N LEU A 126 0.83 -5.51 14.16
CA LEU A 126 0.39 -6.19 12.95
C LEU A 126 1.46 -7.19 12.47
N CYS A 127 2.72 -6.77 12.42
CA CYS A 127 3.82 -7.64 12.01
C CYS A 127 4.02 -8.79 13.00
N LEU A 128 3.87 -8.55 14.31
CA LEU A 128 3.92 -9.58 15.34
C LEU A 128 2.79 -10.60 15.16
N ILE A 129 1.54 -10.14 15.01
CA ILE A 129 0.38 -11.02 14.79
C ILE A 129 0.60 -11.87 13.54
N LYS A 130 1.00 -11.26 12.42
CA LYS A 130 1.25 -11.98 11.17
C LYS A 130 2.43 -12.95 11.27
N SER A 131 3.49 -12.58 12.00
CA SER A 131 4.61 -13.47 12.27
C SER A 131 4.18 -14.67 13.10
N SER A 132 3.37 -14.46 14.15
CA SER A 132 2.82 -15.54 14.96
C SER A 132 1.90 -16.45 14.15
N GLN A 133 1.03 -15.90 13.29
CA GLN A 133 0.18 -16.69 12.39
C GLN A 133 1.00 -17.56 11.44
N TYR A 134 2.07 -16.99 10.86
CA TYR A 134 2.97 -17.73 9.97
C TYR A 134 3.70 -18.86 10.71
N LEU A 135 4.27 -18.57 11.88
CA LEU A 135 4.98 -19.57 12.69
C LEU A 135 4.05 -20.67 13.18
N TYR A 136 2.80 -20.32 13.54
CA TYR A 136 1.77 -21.29 13.90
C TYR A 136 1.39 -22.18 12.72
N ALA A 137 1.16 -21.60 11.53
CA ALA A 137 0.88 -22.36 10.32
C ALA A 137 2.05 -23.29 9.96
N ALA A 138 3.30 -22.81 10.10
CA ALA A 138 4.50 -23.61 9.86
C ALA A 138 4.57 -24.78 10.85
N ALA A 139 4.40 -24.52 12.15
CA ALA A 139 4.40 -25.57 13.17
C ALA A 139 3.35 -26.65 12.87
N ASN A 140 2.11 -26.25 12.54
CA ASN A 140 1.06 -27.18 12.14
C ASN A 140 1.48 -28.01 10.92
N ALA A 141 2.04 -27.38 9.88
CA ALA A 141 2.47 -28.06 8.68
C ALA A 141 3.59 -29.09 8.94
N PHE A 142 4.55 -28.77 9.82
CA PHE A 142 5.60 -29.70 10.24
C PHE A 142 5.06 -30.89 11.07
N THR A 143 3.95 -30.71 11.80
CA THR A 143 3.38 -31.76 12.67
C THR A 143 2.24 -32.56 12.02
N ALA A 144 1.66 -32.09 10.92
CA ALA A 144 0.46 -32.67 10.32
C ALA A 144 0.68 -34.03 9.62
N GLY A 145 1.92 -34.54 9.58
CA GLY A 145 2.27 -35.84 8.99
C GLY A 145 2.17 -35.89 7.45
N GLY A 146 1.92 -34.75 6.79
CA GLY A 146 1.99 -34.64 5.34
C GLY A 146 3.43 -34.71 4.85
N ARG A 147 3.67 -35.29 3.68
CA ARG A 147 5.02 -35.38 3.08
C ARG A 147 5.46 -34.13 2.31
N MET A 148 4.52 -33.26 1.92
CA MET A 148 4.82 -32.05 1.15
C MET A 148 4.58 -30.79 1.97
N LEU A 149 5.55 -29.88 1.95
CA LEU A 149 5.48 -28.57 2.58
C LEU A 149 5.45 -27.49 1.49
N ASP A 150 4.40 -26.67 1.47
CA ASP A 150 4.30 -25.50 0.59
C ASP A 150 4.33 -24.20 1.40
N PRO A 151 5.41 -23.41 1.32
CA PRO A 151 5.52 -22.13 2.01
C PRO A 151 4.43 -21.11 1.64
N ASP A 152 3.80 -21.20 0.46
CA ASP A 152 2.73 -20.28 0.05
C ASP A 152 1.47 -20.45 0.91
N LEU A 153 1.20 -21.68 1.37
CA LEU A 153 0.04 -21.97 2.22
C LEU A 153 0.19 -21.42 3.63
N LEU A 154 1.41 -21.05 4.03
CA LEU A 154 1.69 -20.42 5.33
C LEU A 154 1.29 -18.94 5.36
N LEU A 155 1.10 -18.31 4.19
CA LEU A 155 0.73 -16.91 4.05
C LEU A 155 -0.80 -16.74 4.10
N SER A 156 -1.34 -16.60 5.31
CA SER A 156 -2.79 -16.41 5.51
C SER A 156 -3.24 -14.95 5.33
N GLY A 157 -4.54 -14.74 5.09
CA GLY A 157 -5.21 -13.42 5.12
C GLY A 157 -5.00 -12.53 3.90
N PHE A 158 -4.39 -13.04 2.83
CA PHE A 158 -4.29 -12.37 1.54
C PHE A 158 -4.65 -13.37 0.43
N SER A 159 -5.40 -12.91 -0.57
CA SER A 159 -5.80 -13.74 -1.72
C SER A 159 -4.62 -14.10 -2.65
N ASN A 160 -3.50 -13.38 -2.54
CA ASN A 160 -2.30 -13.65 -3.31
C ASN A 160 -1.05 -13.22 -2.51
N LYS A 161 0.01 -14.03 -2.56
CA LYS A 161 1.31 -13.72 -1.94
C LYS A 161 1.90 -12.37 -2.37
N ARG A 162 1.63 -11.91 -3.61
CA ARG A 162 2.07 -10.59 -4.09
C ARG A 162 1.51 -9.47 -3.23
N PHE A 163 0.24 -9.58 -2.82
CA PHE A 163 -0.44 -8.56 -2.00
C PHE A 163 0.13 -8.55 -0.57
N TYR A 164 0.49 -9.73 -0.07
CA TYR A 164 1.26 -9.86 1.17
C TYR A 164 2.63 -9.16 1.04
N GLY A 165 3.34 -9.37 -0.07
CA GLY A 165 4.62 -8.71 -0.36
C GLY A 165 4.51 -7.18 -0.40
N GLN A 166 3.45 -6.64 -1.02
CA GLN A 166 3.18 -5.19 -1.00
C GLN A 166 3.05 -4.65 0.43
N PHE A 167 2.34 -5.38 1.30
CA PHE A 167 2.24 -5.04 2.72
C PHE A 167 3.61 -5.10 3.43
N GLN A 168 4.44 -6.09 3.12
CA GLN A 168 5.80 -6.19 3.64
C GLN A 168 6.67 -4.99 3.21
N THR A 169 6.58 -4.56 1.96
CA THR A 169 7.34 -3.41 1.45
C THR A 169 7.03 -2.11 2.20
N PHE A 170 5.79 -1.91 2.63
CA PHE A 170 5.43 -0.75 3.47
C PHE A 170 5.92 -0.88 4.92
N THR A 171 5.91 -2.10 5.47
CA THR A 171 6.15 -2.32 6.91
C THR A 171 7.62 -2.60 7.27
N LEU A 172 8.38 -3.26 6.39
CA LEU A 172 9.80 -3.55 6.59
C LEU A 172 10.62 -2.31 6.95
N PRO A 173 10.46 -1.16 6.26
CA PRO A 173 11.18 0.06 6.62
C PRO A 173 10.82 0.63 7.98
N LEU A 174 9.55 0.52 8.38
CA LEU A 174 9.01 1.04 9.63
C LEU A 174 9.40 0.18 10.84
N LEU A 175 9.48 -1.15 10.67
CA LEU A 175 9.93 -2.08 11.72
C LEU A 175 11.36 -1.82 12.18
N ALA A 176 12.22 -1.30 11.31
CA ALA A 176 13.60 -0.96 11.67
C ALA A 176 13.72 0.30 12.55
N LEU A 177 12.67 1.13 12.66
CA LEU A 177 12.73 2.42 13.36
C LEU A 177 13.19 2.30 14.83
N PRO A 178 12.64 1.39 15.68
CA PRO A 178 13.09 1.27 17.07
C PRO A 178 14.58 0.88 17.21
N LEU A 179 15.17 0.25 16.19
CA LEU A 179 16.61 -0.11 16.17
C LEU A 179 17.53 1.09 15.90
N LEU A 180 16.97 2.18 15.36
CA LEU A 180 17.67 3.45 15.12
C LEU A 180 17.63 4.37 16.34
N ILE A 181 16.59 4.28 17.17
CA ILE A 181 16.39 5.17 18.30
C ILE A 181 17.33 4.78 19.47
N PRO A 182 18.25 5.65 19.91
CA PRO A 182 19.23 5.31 20.94
C PRO A 182 18.64 5.02 22.32
N THR A 183 17.49 5.61 22.65
CA THR A 183 16.83 5.51 23.96
C THR A 183 16.07 4.20 24.17
N VAL A 184 15.91 3.37 23.12
CA VAL A 184 15.22 2.09 23.21
C VAL A 184 16.10 1.07 23.95
N SER A 185 15.54 0.40 24.95
CA SER A 185 16.26 -0.57 25.78
C SER A 185 16.84 -1.73 24.96
N ARG A 186 17.97 -2.31 25.43
CA ARG A 186 18.64 -3.43 24.73
C ARG A 186 17.73 -4.63 24.53
N ARG A 187 16.88 -4.95 25.52
CA ARG A 187 15.91 -6.05 25.45
C ARG A 187 14.89 -5.82 24.35
N LEU A 188 14.30 -4.63 24.28
CA LEU A 188 13.33 -4.29 23.25
C LEU A 188 13.96 -4.24 21.86
N ARG A 189 15.21 -3.74 21.73
CA ARG A 189 15.95 -3.81 20.47
C ARG A 189 16.19 -5.24 20.01
N GLY A 190 16.54 -6.15 20.93
CA GLY A 190 16.66 -7.58 20.63
C GLY A 190 15.34 -8.18 20.12
N ALA A 191 14.22 -7.90 20.80
CA ALA A 191 12.90 -8.38 20.40
C ALA A 191 12.47 -7.84 19.03
N VAL A 192 12.65 -6.54 18.78
CA VAL A 192 12.33 -5.92 17.48
C VAL A 192 13.22 -6.46 16.37
N PHE A 193 14.51 -6.71 16.65
CA PHE A 193 15.41 -7.31 15.68
C PHE A 193 15.02 -8.76 15.35
N ALA A 194 14.66 -9.56 16.36
CA ALA A 194 14.14 -10.90 16.14
C ALA A 194 12.86 -10.89 15.29
N LEU A 195 11.93 -9.98 15.58
CA LEU A 195 10.73 -9.78 14.75
C LEU A 195 11.09 -9.39 13.32
N LEU A 196 12.09 -8.51 13.12
CA LEU A 196 12.55 -8.12 11.79
C LEU A 196 13.17 -9.30 11.02
N CYS A 197 13.93 -10.17 11.69
CA CYS A 197 14.46 -11.41 11.10
C CYS A 197 13.33 -12.36 10.67
N VAL A 198 12.30 -12.54 11.52
CA VAL A 198 11.12 -13.35 11.17
C VAL A 198 10.34 -12.71 10.03
N TRP A 199 10.23 -11.38 9.99
CA TRP A 199 9.57 -10.68 8.89
C TRP A 199 10.29 -10.86 7.55
N TRP A 200 11.63 -10.84 7.58
CA TRP A 200 12.46 -11.19 6.42
C TRP A 200 12.38 -12.67 6.05
N LEU A 201 12.34 -13.59 7.01
CA LEU A 201 12.04 -15.01 6.76
C LEU A 201 10.76 -15.17 5.93
N ILE A 202 9.69 -14.48 6.30
CA ILE A 202 8.41 -14.51 5.59
C ILE A 202 8.54 -13.90 4.18
N ALA A 203 9.30 -12.82 4.02
CA ALA A 203 9.55 -12.22 2.71
C ALA A 203 10.35 -13.14 1.78
N ILE A 204 11.34 -13.85 2.33
CA ILE A 204 12.15 -14.86 1.65
C ILE A 204 11.28 -16.04 1.23
N SER A 205 10.50 -16.59 2.16
CA SER A 205 9.64 -17.75 1.88
C SER A 205 8.53 -17.43 0.87
N GLY A 206 7.92 -16.24 0.97
CA GLY A 206 6.91 -15.78 0.01
C GLY A 206 7.46 -15.52 -1.39
N GLY A 207 8.78 -15.36 -1.57
CA GLY A 207 9.40 -15.17 -2.88
C GLY A 207 8.88 -13.97 -3.66
N THR A 208 8.44 -12.90 -2.97
CA THR A 208 7.82 -11.73 -3.60
C THR A 208 8.88 -10.83 -4.23
N ARG A 209 9.23 -11.09 -5.50
CA ARG A 209 10.28 -10.36 -6.25
C ARG A 209 10.13 -8.83 -6.22
N GLY A 210 8.90 -8.33 -6.21
CA GLY A 210 8.61 -6.89 -6.11
C GLY A 210 9.13 -6.27 -4.80
N THR A 211 9.00 -7.00 -3.69
CA THR A 211 9.50 -6.58 -2.36
C THR A 211 11.02 -6.47 -2.36
N TRP A 212 11.72 -7.45 -2.94
CA TRP A 212 13.18 -7.43 -3.07
C TRP A 212 13.67 -6.25 -3.88
N LEU A 213 13.06 -6.01 -5.05
CA LEU A 213 13.39 -4.88 -5.91
C LEU A 213 13.13 -3.54 -5.18
N GLY A 214 11.98 -3.41 -4.53
CA GLY A 214 11.61 -2.21 -3.77
C GLY A 214 12.55 -1.93 -2.60
N MET A 215 12.82 -2.93 -1.76
CA MET A 215 13.71 -2.79 -0.60
C MET A 215 15.16 -2.56 -1.00
N GLY A 216 15.65 -3.18 -2.07
CA GLY A 216 16.97 -2.94 -2.63
C GLY A 216 17.13 -1.49 -3.10
N ALA A 217 16.16 -0.98 -3.86
CA ALA A 217 16.15 0.41 -4.30
C ALA A 217 16.05 1.41 -3.14
N ALA A 218 15.18 1.14 -2.16
CA ALA A 218 15.09 1.94 -0.94
C ALA A 218 16.43 1.96 -0.19
N GLY A 219 17.12 0.82 -0.08
CA GLY A 219 18.46 0.72 0.49
C GLY A 219 19.50 1.59 -0.22
N MET A 220 19.57 1.50 -1.55
CA MET A 220 20.49 2.32 -2.34
C MET A 220 20.22 3.81 -2.18
N VAL A 221 18.95 4.22 -2.27
CA VAL A 221 18.55 5.63 -2.11
C VAL A 221 18.89 6.12 -0.71
N LEU A 222 18.53 5.39 0.35
CA LEU A 222 18.79 5.85 1.72
C LEU A 222 20.28 5.87 2.07
N ALA A 223 21.07 4.93 1.56
CA ALA A 223 22.51 4.87 1.84
C ALA A 223 23.24 6.15 1.42
N VAL A 224 22.79 6.80 0.34
CA VAL A 224 23.36 8.06 -0.16
C VAL A 224 22.81 9.32 0.53
N LEU A 225 21.76 9.21 1.36
CA LEU A 225 21.16 10.36 2.05
C LEU A 225 21.85 10.73 3.37
N GLY A 226 22.59 9.81 3.99
CA GLY A 226 23.30 10.11 5.23
C GLY A 226 23.62 8.89 6.10
N PRO A 227 24.26 9.11 7.27
CA PRO A 227 24.67 8.04 8.17
C PRO A 227 23.49 7.23 8.72
N TRP A 228 22.35 7.87 9.00
CA TRP A 228 21.15 7.16 9.44
C TRP A 228 20.56 6.25 8.37
N GLY A 229 20.62 6.64 7.10
CA GLY A 229 20.22 5.79 5.98
C GLY A 229 21.12 4.57 5.82
N ARG A 230 22.45 4.73 5.96
CA ARG A 230 23.39 3.60 5.99
C ARG A 230 23.16 2.68 7.19
N ARG A 231 22.87 3.25 8.37
CA ARG A 231 22.56 2.46 9.58
C ARG A 231 21.25 1.69 9.44
N TRP A 232 20.22 2.31 8.85
CA TRP A 232 18.97 1.63 8.51
C TRP A 232 19.24 0.46 7.56
N LEU A 233 20.02 0.68 6.50
CA LEU A 233 20.42 -0.38 5.56
C LEU A 233 21.18 -1.50 6.27
N GLY A 234 22.11 -1.17 7.17
CA GLY A 234 22.85 -2.16 7.97
C GLY A 234 21.93 -3.06 8.81
N TRP A 235 20.91 -2.48 9.47
CA TRP A 235 19.91 -3.29 10.19
C TRP A 235 19.07 -4.18 9.28
N GLN A 236 18.68 -3.67 8.10
CA GLN A 236 17.93 -4.48 7.14
C GLN A 236 18.79 -5.64 6.62
N LEU A 237 20.05 -5.39 6.25
CA LEU A 237 20.97 -6.45 5.79
C LEU A 237 21.24 -7.48 6.88
N ALA A 238 21.47 -7.05 8.12
CA ALA A 238 21.63 -7.97 9.25
C ALA A 238 20.37 -8.84 9.46
N ALA A 239 19.19 -8.27 9.30
CA ALA A 239 17.94 -9.00 9.43
C ALA A 239 17.64 -9.90 8.21
N VAL A 240 18.07 -9.54 7.00
CA VAL A 240 18.05 -10.43 5.83
C VAL A 240 18.90 -11.67 6.10
N LEU A 241 20.12 -11.49 6.62
CA LEU A 241 20.98 -12.62 7.01
C LEU A 241 20.33 -13.48 8.10
N GLY A 242 19.71 -12.85 9.10
CA GLY A 242 18.93 -13.55 10.13
C GLY A 242 17.75 -14.32 9.55
N GLY A 243 16.99 -13.72 8.62
CA GLY A 243 15.87 -14.35 7.93
C GLY A 243 16.31 -15.52 7.04
N LEU A 244 17.45 -15.39 6.34
CA LEU A 244 18.05 -16.46 5.53
C LEU A 244 18.48 -17.64 6.40
N LEU A 245 19.12 -17.36 7.54
CA LEU A 245 19.50 -18.39 8.52
C LEU A 245 18.25 -19.12 9.04
N LEU A 246 17.21 -18.38 9.43
CA LEU A 246 15.95 -18.98 9.87
C LEU A 246 15.28 -19.81 8.77
N TYR A 247 15.33 -19.33 7.52
CA TYR A 247 14.76 -20.05 6.37
C TYR A 247 15.48 -21.38 6.15
N TRP A 248 16.81 -21.34 6.11
CA TRP A 248 17.63 -22.54 5.95
C TRP A 248 17.42 -23.54 7.11
N LEU A 249 17.38 -23.08 8.36
CA LEU A 249 17.11 -23.94 9.50
C LEU A 249 15.73 -24.61 9.41
N ALA A 250 14.69 -23.87 9.05
CA ALA A 250 13.32 -24.39 9.03
C ALA A 250 13.03 -25.25 7.79
N PHE A 251 13.40 -24.77 6.60
CA PHE A 251 12.99 -25.34 5.31
C PHE A 251 14.07 -26.17 4.63
N THR A 252 15.25 -26.30 5.24
CA THR A 252 16.27 -27.26 4.76
C THR A 252 16.57 -28.22 5.89
N VAL A 253 17.20 -27.76 6.97
CA VAL A 253 17.66 -28.66 8.05
C VAL A 253 16.51 -29.42 8.72
N LEU A 254 15.47 -28.71 9.16
CA LEU A 254 14.34 -29.33 9.86
C LEU A 254 13.44 -30.13 8.91
N ALA A 255 13.18 -29.61 7.70
CA ALA A 255 12.39 -30.31 6.70
C ALA A 255 13.03 -31.64 6.29
N ASP A 256 14.35 -31.63 6.00
CA ASP A 256 15.12 -32.82 5.65
C ASP A 256 15.15 -33.83 6.81
N TYR A 257 15.37 -33.35 8.04
CA TYR A 257 15.33 -34.20 9.24
C TYR A 257 13.98 -34.91 9.40
N LEU A 258 12.89 -34.25 9.01
CA LEU A 258 11.53 -34.79 9.05
C LEU A 258 11.13 -35.54 7.76
N ASN A 259 12.04 -35.68 6.79
CA ASN A 259 11.79 -36.27 5.47
C ASN A 259 10.59 -35.62 4.74
N LEU A 260 10.53 -34.28 4.77
CA LEU A 260 9.52 -33.49 4.07
C LEU A 260 10.06 -32.96 2.75
N ASP A 261 9.31 -33.17 1.67
CA ASP A 261 9.60 -32.59 0.37
C ASP A 261 9.08 -31.14 0.31
N LEU A 262 9.96 -30.21 -0.06
CA LEU A 262 9.52 -28.84 -0.34
C LEU A 262 9.00 -28.70 -1.76
N SER A 263 7.82 -28.12 -1.87
CA SER A 263 7.28 -27.62 -3.13
C SER A 263 7.37 -26.10 -3.16
N ASN A 264 7.55 -25.54 -4.36
CA ASN A 264 7.65 -24.10 -4.58
C ASN A 264 8.71 -23.43 -3.70
N ALA A 265 9.90 -24.01 -3.57
CA ALA A 265 10.97 -23.46 -2.74
C ALA A 265 11.35 -22.05 -3.18
N ALA A 266 11.97 -21.27 -2.29
CA ALA A 266 12.38 -19.90 -2.63
C ALA A 266 13.39 -19.88 -3.80
N ALA A 267 14.24 -20.90 -3.89
CA ALA A 267 15.24 -21.06 -4.96
C ALA A 267 14.60 -21.27 -6.34
N ASP A 268 13.53 -22.07 -6.43
CA ASP A 268 12.80 -22.35 -7.69
C ASP A 268 12.19 -21.09 -8.32
N ARG A 269 12.10 -20.01 -7.54
CA ARG A 269 11.48 -18.74 -7.95
C ARG A 269 12.50 -17.69 -8.40
N LEU A 270 13.80 -17.99 -8.36
CA LEU A 270 14.87 -17.15 -8.91
C LEU A 270 14.84 -17.22 -10.45
N THR A 271 13.88 -16.51 -11.05
CA THR A 271 13.72 -16.44 -12.51
C THR A 271 13.80 -15.00 -13.00
N THR A 272 14.48 -14.81 -14.13
CA THR A 272 14.54 -13.53 -14.88
C THR A 272 13.35 -13.36 -15.84
N SER A 273 12.41 -14.30 -15.86
CA SER A 273 11.27 -14.26 -16.77
C SER A 273 10.29 -13.14 -16.42
N LEU A 274 9.66 -12.58 -17.46
CA LEU A 274 8.58 -11.60 -17.34
C LEU A 274 7.31 -12.16 -16.67
N SER A 275 7.24 -13.47 -16.43
CA SER A 275 6.13 -14.16 -15.75
C SER A 275 4.75 -13.80 -16.30
N GLY A 276 4.60 -13.87 -17.63
CA GLY A 276 3.34 -13.57 -18.33
C GLY A 276 3.04 -12.08 -18.48
N ARG A 277 3.96 -11.16 -18.13
CA ARG A 277 3.72 -9.71 -18.23
C ARG A 277 3.82 -9.13 -19.64
N GLY A 278 4.51 -9.79 -20.56
CA GLY A 278 4.69 -9.31 -21.93
C GLY A 278 3.36 -8.96 -22.62
N PRO A 279 2.38 -9.89 -22.67
CA PRO A 279 1.07 -9.64 -23.28
C PRO A 279 0.31 -8.47 -22.64
N ILE A 280 0.25 -8.40 -21.30
CA ILE A 280 -0.47 -7.33 -20.60
C ILE A 280 0.23 -5.97 -20.71
N TRP A 281 1.56 -5.95 -20.83
CA TRP A 281 2.30 -4.71 -21.12
C TRP A 281 2.05 -4.25 -22.54
N TRP A 282 1.99 -5.19 -23.49
CA TRP A 282 1.69 -4.89 -24.88
C TRP A 282 0.28 -4.33 -25.06
N GLN A 283 -0.71 -4.92 -24.38
CA GLN A 283 -2.06 -4.36 -24.33
C GLN A 283 -2.06 -2.93 -23.76
N GLY A 284 -1.40 -2.70 -22.63
CA GLY A 284 -1.33 -1.37 -22.02
C GLY A 284 -0.64 -0.35 -22.93
N TRP A 285 0.38 -0.78 -23.67
CA TRP A 285 1.04 0.06 -24.67
C TRP A 285 0.13 0.41 -25.83
N HIS A 286 -0.62 -0.56 -26.38
CA HIS A 286 -1.61 -0.30 -27.43
C HIS A 286 -2.69 0.68 -26.98
N MET A 287 -3.22 0.49 -25.78
CA MET A 287 -4.19 1.42 -25.20
C MET A 287 -3.63 2.85 -25.09
N LEU A 288 -2.36 2.98 -24.68
CA LEU A 288 -1.69 4.28 -24.59
C LEU A 288 -1.53 4.92 -25.98
N VAL A 289 -1.09 4.16 -26.98
CA VAL A 289 -0.86 4.67 -28.34
C VAL A 289 -2.18 5.08 -29.01
N GLU A 290 -3.26 4.33 -28.79
CA GLU A 290 -4.57 4.64 -29.39
C GLU A 290 -5.21 5.89 -28.78
N ARG A 291 -5.11 6.08 -27.45
CA ARG A 291 -5.75 7.21 -26.74
C ARG A 291 -4.76 7.93 -25.80
N PRO A 292 -3.71 8.58 -26.33
CA PRO A 292 -2.60 9.08 -25.53
C PRO A 292 -2.98 10.22 -24.57
N TRP A 293 -3.98 11.03 -24.90
CA TRP A 293 -4.27 12.25 -24.14
C TRP A 293 -5.07 12.01 -22.86
N LEU A 294 -6.20 11.29 -22.98
CA LEU A 294 -7.16 11.03 -21.90
C LEU A 294 -7.23 9.55 -21.50
N GLY A 295 -6.60 8.64 -22.25
CA GLY A 295 -6.70 7.20 -22.01
C GLY A 295 -8.06 6.61 -22.35
N PHE A 296 -8.24 5.34 -22.01
CA PHE A 296 -9.48 4.58 -22.21
C PHE A 296 -10.55 4.85 -21.15
N GLY A 297 -10.20 5.54 -20.07
CA GLY A 297 -10.99 5.63 -18.86
C GLY A 297 -10.29 4.91 -17.71
N PRO A 298 -10.32 5.47 -16.49
CA PRO A 298 -9.94 4.74 -15.27
C PRO A 298 -10.56 3.34 -15.24
N MET A 299 -9.84 2.32 -14.77
CA MET A 299 -10.23 0.91 -14.71
C MET A 299 -10.36 0.17 -16.06
N HIS A 300 -10.23 0.84 -17.22
CA HIS A 300 -10.58 0.23 -18.51
C HIS A 300 -9.55 -0.73 -19.10
N PHE A 301 -8.39 -0.93 -18.48
CA PHE A 301 -7.57 -2.10 -18.82
C PHE A 301 -8.37 -3.39 -18.57
N ALA A 302 -9.24 -3.39 -17.55
CA ALA A 302 -10.10 -4.52 -17.21
C ALA A 302 -11.34 -4.68 -18.12
N ASP A 303 -11.55 -3.76 -19.06
CA ASP A 303 -12.64 -3.83 -20.06
C ASP A 303 -12.20 -4.55 -21.34
N ILE A 304 -10.90 -4.87 -21.45
CA ILE A 304 -10.31 -5.58 -22.58
C ILE A 304 -9.76 -6.91 -22.06
N ASP A 305 -10.46 -8.00 -22.38
CA ASP A 305 -10.05 -9.34 -21.95
C ASP A 305 -8.74 -9.77 -22.62
N ASN A 306 -7.91 -10.44 -21.82
CA ASN A 306 -6.63 -11.00 -22.21
C ASN A 306 -6.33 -12.34 -21.53
N GLY A 307 -7.25 -12.86 -20.71
CA GLY A 307 -7.09 -14.11 -19.97
C GLY A 307 -6.00 -14.12 -18.88
N ILE A 308 -5.21 -13.05 -18.72
CA ILE A 308 -4.04 -13.00 -17.83
C ILE A 308 -4.28 -12.11 -16.61
N ALA A 309 -4.68 -10.85 -16.79
CA ALA A 309 -4.86 -9.90 -15.69
C ALA A 309 -5.75 -8.70 -16.07
N ALA A 310 -6.37 -8.11 -15.05
CA ALA A 310 -7.19 -6.89 -15.18
C ALA A 310 -6.36 -5.58 -15.09
N HIS A 311 -5.02 -5.66 -15.07
CA HIS A 311 -4.11 -4.52 -15.06
C HIS A 311 -2.69 -4.93 -15.50
N PRO A 312 -1.84 -4.01 -16.00
CA PRO A 312 -0.55 -4.36 -16.58
C PRO A 312 0.57 -4.63 -15.55
N HIS A 313 0.30 -4.58 -14.24
CA HIS A 313 1.32 -4.68 -13.17
C HIS A 313 2.47 -3.67 -13.29
N GLN A 314 2.24 -2.51 -13.91
CA GLN A 314 3.19 -1.40 -14.05
C GLN A 314 2.37 -0.11 -13.92
N SER A 315 2.55 0.63 -12.83
CA SER A 315 1.65 1.72 -12.45
C SER A 315 1.70 2.93 -13.40
N VAL A 316 2.85 3.25 -14.01
CA VAL A 316 2.98 4.34 -14.99
C VAL A 316 2.26 4.01 -16.29
N LEU A 317 2.45 2.80 -16.82
CA LEU A 317 1.81 2.29 -18.02
C LEU A 317 0.31 2.21 -17.79
N GLN A 318 -0.13 1.65 -16.65
CA GLN A 318 -1.52 1.59 -16.26
C GLN A 318 -2.16 2.99 -16.23
N TRP A 319 -1.52 3.93 -15.52
CA TRP A 319 -2.03 5.29 -15.41
C TRP A 319 -2.08 5.98 -16.77
N ALA A 320 -1.03 5.86 -17.58
CA ALA A 320 -0.98 6.49 -18.90
C ALA A 320 -1.99 5.89 -19.89
N SER A 321 -2.22 4.57 -19.86
CA SER A 321 -3.19 3.90 -20.74
C SER A 321 -4.65 4.20 -20.36
N GLU A 322 -4.93 4.36 -19.07
CA GLU A 322 -6.30 4.53 -18.56
C GLU A 322 -6.68 5.99 -18.33
N TRP A 323 -5.77 6.80 -17.79
CA TRP A 323 -6.00 8.21 -17.45
C TRP A 323 -5.34 9.20 -18.42
N GLY A 324 -4.55 8.70 -19.37
CA GLY A 324 -3.83 9.50 -20.36
C GLY A 324 -2.47 10.00 -19.90
N VAL A 325 -1.59 10.27 -20.86
CA VAL A 325 -0.22 10.77 -20.66
C VAL A 325 -0.22 12.12 -19.96
N SER A 326 -1.21 12.98 -20.23
CA SER A 326 -1.33 14.29 -19.59
C SER A 326 -1.46 14.19 -18.06
N SER A 327 -2.34 13.30 -17.59
CA SER A 327 -2.52 12.98 -16.17
C SER A 327 -1.29 12.28 -15.60
N ALA A 328 -0.72 11.32 -16.32
CA ALA A 328 0.47 10.58 -15.89
C ALA A 328 1.68 11.50 -15.65
N LEU A 329 1.93 12.47 -16.54
CA LEU A 329 2.99 13.46 -16.37
C LEU A 329 2.75 14.35 -15.15
N CYS A 330 1.50 14.77 -14.90
CA CYS A 330 1.15 15.55 -13.73
C CYS A 330 1.40 14.78 -12.43
N VAL A 331 0.97 13.51 -12.37
CA VAL A 331 1.23 12.61 -11.23
C VAL A 331 2.73 12.42 -11.02
N ALA A 332 3.48 12.12 -12.09
CA ALA A 332 4.93 11.92 -12.02
C ALA A 332 5.65 13.19 -11.52
N PHE A 333 5.25 14.37 -12.00
CA PHE A 333 5.79 15.64 -11.55
C PHE A 333 5.51 15.90 -10.06
N LEU A 334 4.26 15.71 -9.60
CA LEU A 334 3.91 15.91 -8.20
C LEU A 334 4.60 14.92 -7.27
N ALA A 335 4.68 13.64 -7.67
CA ALA A 335 5.41 12.61 -6.93
C ALA A 335 6.91 12.92 -6.87
N GLY A 336 7.52 13.31 -7.98
CA GLY A 336 8.92 13.73 -8.06
C GLY A 336 9.22 14.94 -7.18
N ARG A 337 8.37 15.97 -7.22
CA ARG A 337 8.49 17.16 -6.37
C ARG A 337 8.37 16.85 -4.88
N GLY A 338 7.40 16.01 -4.49
CA GLY A 338 7.24 15.57 -3.10
C GLY A 338 8.38 14.69 -2.60
N GLY A 339 8.89 13.80 -3.47
CA GLY A 339 10.08 13.00 -3.19
C GLY A 339 11.32 13.87 -3.02
N TRP A 340 11.53 14.83 -3.92
CA TRP A 340 12.66 15.76 -3.85
C TRP A 340 12.62 16.64 -2.58
N ALA A 341 11.45 17.16 -2.22
CA ALA A 341 11.28 17.90 -0.97
C ALA A 341 11.66 17.04 0.26
N THR A 342 11.28 15.76 0.25
CA THR A 342 11.66 14.82 1.31
C THR A 342 13.16 14.55 1.35
N VAL A 343 13.79 14.34 0.19
CA VAL A 343 15.24 14.18 0.04
C VAL A 343 15.99 15.40 0.57
N ALA A 344 15.54 16.61 0.22
CA ALA A 344 16.15 17.85 0.68
C ALA A 344 16.14 17.96 2.21
N VAL A 345 14.99 17.71 2.85
CA VAL A 345 14.86 17.73 4.31
C VAL A 345 15.73 16.65 4.97
N LEU A 346 15.76 15.43 4.42
CA LEU A 346 16.57 14.34 4.95
C LEU A 346 18.08 14.64 4.87
N ARG A 347 18.52 15.32 3.80
CA ARG A 347 19.92 15.76 3.65
C ARG A 347 20.26 16.91 4.59
N GLU A 348 19.40 17.93 4.69
CA GLU A 348 19.57 19.06 5.62
C GLU A 348 19.67 18.55 7.07
N ARG A 349 18.86 17.53 7.41
CA ARG A 349 18.80 16.94 8.76
C ARG A 349 19.56 15.62 8.89
N ALA A 350 20.56 15.37 8.05
CA ALA A 350 21.24 14.07 7.99
C ALA A 350 21.92 13.61 9.29
N LEU A 351 22.27 14.55 10.18
CA LEU A 351 22.87 14.27 11.49
C LEU A 351 21.85 14.35 12.65
N SER A 352 20.62 14.79 12.38
CA SER A 352 19.58 14.93 13.40
C SER A 352 19.25 13.58 14.02
N ARG A 353 19.02 13.59 15.34
CA ARG A 353 18.56 12.42 16.09
C ARG A 353 17.10 12.53 16.50
N GLU A 354 16.41 13.57 16.02
CA GLU A 354 15.00 13.76 16.32
C GLU A 354 14.18 12.58 15.79
N ARG A 355 13.25 12.09 16.61
CA ARG A 355 12.43 10.94 16.23
C ARG A 355 11.65 11.20 14.95
N ALA A 356 11.14 12.43 14.77
CA ALA A 356 10.40 12.82 13.57
C ALA A 356 11.23 12.64 12.29
N ASP A 357 12.54 12.89 12.35
CA ASP A 357 13.45 12.74 11.21
C ASP A 357 13.74 11.26 10.90
N LEU A 358 13.87 10.42 11.94
CA LEU A 358 14.00 8.97 11.77
C LEU A 358 12.71 8.34 11.23
N VAL A 359 11.54 8.79 11.70
CA VAL A 359 10.23 8.37 11.16
C VAL A 359 10.12 8.79 9.69
N ARG A 360 10.50 10.03 9.35
CA ARG A 360 10.52 10.52 7.97
C ARG A 360 11.40 9.66 7.07
N LEU A 361 12.59 9.27 7.55
CA LEU A 361 13.50 8.37 6.82
C LEU A 361 12.85 7.02 6.52
N CYS A 362 12.24 6.38 7.53
CA CYS A 362 11.58 5.07 7.37
C CYS A 362 10.34 5.15 6.46
N LEU A 363 9.52 6.20 6.57
CA LEU A 363 8.38 6.43 5.68
C LEU A 363 8.83 6.68 4.23
N PHE A 364 9.92 7.43 4.05
CA PHE A 364 10.47 7.66 2.72
C PHE A 364 11.00 6.37 2.09
N ALA A 365 11.65 5.50 2.87
CA ALA A 365 12.03 4.17 2.39
C ALA A 365 10.82 3.32 1.99
N ALA A 366 9.73 3.34 2.78
CA ALA A 366 8.49 2.64 2.43
C ALA A 366 7.88 3.18 1.13
N LEU A 367 7.89 4.50 0.93
CA LEU A 367 7.40 5.13 -0.29
C LEU A 367 8.27 4.79 -1.51
N VAL A 368 9.59 4.86 -1.40
CA VAL A 368 10.52 4.47 -2.48
C VAL A 368 10.33 2.99 -2.82
N GLY A 369 10.27 2.12 -1.82
CA GLY A 369 10.05 0.69 -2.02
C GLY A 369 8.74 0.40 -2.73
N ALA A 370 7.65 1.04 -2.30
CA ALA A 370 6.33 0.87 -2.92
C ALA A 370 6.27 1.42 -4.36
N LEU A 371 6.89 2.58 -4.62
CA LEU A 371 6.95 3.16 -5.97
C LEU A 371 7.70 2.23 -6.92
N VAL A 372 8.85 1.71 -6.50
CA VAL A 372 9.65 0.77 -7.30
C VAL A 372 8.92 -0.56 -7.50
N GLN A 373 8.33 -1.12 -6.44
CA GLN A 373 7.51 -2.32 -6.55
C GLN A 373 6.31 -2.12 -7.50
N SER A 374 5.73 -0.92 -7.55
CA SER A 374 4.59 -0.62 -8.43
C SER A 374 4.93 -0.67 -9.93
N MET A 375 6.22 -0.70 -10.29
CA MET A 375 6.67 -0.93 -11.67
C MET A 375 6.57 -2.41 -12.08
N VAL A 376 6.35 -3.31 -11.13
CA VAL A 376 6.34 -4.76 -11.35
C VAL A 376 5.18 -5.45 -10.63
N ASP A 377 4.25 -4.70 -10.06
CA ASP A 377 3.14 -5.23 -9.27
C ASP A 377 1.97 -4.24 -9.17
N GLY A 378 0.79 -4.74 -8.80
CA GLY A 378 -0.47 -3.98 -8.71
C GLY A 378 -0.61 -3.10 -7.46
N VAL A 379 0.46 -2.42 -7.02
CA VAL A 379 0.50 -1.65 -5.75
C VAL A 379 -0.58 -0.56 -5.71
N ILE A 380 -0.87 0.10 -6.84
CA ILE A 380 -1.88 1.16 -6.91
C ILE A 380 -3.30 0.62 -7.12
N VAL A 381 -3.48 -0.70 -7.20
CA VAL A 381 -4.77 -1.36 -7.47
C VAL A 381 -5.31 -2.05 -6.22
N MET A 382 -4.44 -2.74 -5.47
CA MET A 382 -4.89 -3.59 -4.36
C MET A 382 -5.40 -2.75 -3.18
N PRO A 383 -6.49 -3.17 -2.52
CA PRO A 383 -7.11 -2.37 -1.45
C PRO A 383 -6.16 -2.07 -0.30
N ASN A 384 -5.47 -3.11 0.19
CA ASN A 384 -4.56 -2.96 1.33
C ASN A 384 -3.37 -2.05 0.99
N SER A 385 -2.72 -2.25 -0.16
CA SER A 385 -1.59 -1.40 -0.57
C SER A 385 -2.00 0.05 -0.82
N GLN A 386 -3.20 0.30 -1.35
CA GLN A 386 -3.76 1.65 -1.50
C GLN A 386 -3.98 2.33 -0.14
N VAL A 387 -4.49 1.60 0.86
CA VAL A 387 -4.66 2.13 2.23
C VAL A 387 -3.29 2.42 2.87
N TRP A 388 -2.32 1.51 2.75
CA TRP A 388 -0.96 1.72 3.27
C TRP A 388 -0.25 2.90 2.59
N LEU A 389 -0.41 3.04 1.27
CA LEU A 389 0.11 4.18 0.54
C LEU A 389 -0.51 5.49 1.06
N ALA A 390 -1.84 5.53 1.22
CA ALA A 390 -2.54 6.68 1.78
C ALA A 390 -2.06 7.03 3.20
N LEU A 391 -1.88 6.01 4.05
CA LEU A 391 -1.37 6.19 5.41
C LEU A 391 0.06 6.74 5.39
N VAL A 392 0.98 6.16 4.61
CA VAL A 392 2.38 6.59 4.53
C VAL A 392 2.49 8.00 3.96
N VAL A 393 1.75 8.31 2.88
CA VAL A 393 1.73 9.64 2.28
C VAL A 393 1.13 10.67 3.25
N GLY A 394 -0.02 10.37 3.86
CA GLY A 394 -0.66 11.24 4.84
C GLY A 394 0.21 11.51 6.07
N TRP A 395 0.87 10.47 6.57
CA TRP A 395 1.81 10.58 7.68
C TRP A 395 3.02 11.44 7.31
N LEU A 396 3.61 11.22 6.13
CA LEU A 396 4.72 12.00 5.63
C LEU A 396 4.33 13.48 5.40
N MET A 397 3.12 13.74 4.88
CA MET A 397 2.55 15.08 4.74
C MET A 397 2.33 15.77 6.09
N GLY A 398 1.93 15.02 7.12
CA GLY A 398 1.80 15.52 8.49
C GLY A 398 3.14 15.90 9.12
N LEU A 399 4.24 15.24 8.72
CA LEU A 399 5.61 15.54 9.15
C LEU A 399 6.25 16.69 8.35
N HIS A 400 5.79 16.94 7.12
CA HIS A 400 6.22 18.07 6.30
C HIS A 400 5.29 19.26 6.52
N VAL A 401 5.52 19.99 7.62
CA VAL A 401 4.98 21.34 7.74
C VAL A 401 5.81 22.21 6.83
N TRP A 402 5.30 22.48 5.62
CA TRP A 402 5.90 23.44 4.71
C TRP A 402 6.13 24.73 5.51
N ARG A 403 7.37 25.24 5.53
CA ARG A 403 7.71 26.57 6.10
C ARG A 403 7.13 27.69 5.23
N SER A 404 5.88 27.57 4.82
CA SER A 404 5.14 28.60 4.16
C SER A 404 4.64 29.54 5.25
N SER A 405 4.91 30.85 5.11
CA SER A 405 4.20 31.89 5.86
C SER A 405 2.72 31.53 5.95
N ALA A 406 2.07 31.68 7.11
CA ALA A 406 0.67 31.31 7.35
C ALA A 406 -0.27 31.76 6.19
N THR A 407 -0.36 30.95 5.13
CA THR A 407 -1.14 31.31 3.96
C THR A 407 -2.57 31.01 4.32
N ALA A 408 -3.41 32.05 4.29
CA ALA A 408 -4.83 31.98 4.55
C ALA A 408 -5.46 30.73 3.90
N THR A 409 -6.37 30.08 4.62
CA THR A 409 -7.13 28.93 4.12
C THR A 409 -7.83 29.27 2.80
N LEU A 410 -8.16 28.26 1.99
CA LEU A 410 -9.01 28.43 0.80
C LEU A 410 -10.36 27.76 1.10
N PRO A 411 -11.33 28.47 1.70
CA PRO A 411 -12.58 27.86 2.18
C PRO A 411 -13.36 27.18 1.05
N LEU A 412 -13.35 27.76 -0.15
CA LEU A 412 -14.03 27.20 -1.31
C LEU A 412 -13.38 25.88 -1.78
N ALA A 413 -12.04 25.83 -1.85
CA ALA A 413 -11.32 24.60 -2.23
C ALA A 413 -11.53 23.48 -1.21
N TRP A 414 -11.55 23.82 0.09
CA TRP A 414 -11.86 22.85 1.16
C TRP A 414 -13.31 22.34 1.08
N ARG A 415 -14.27 23.23 0.81
CA ARG A 415 -15.67 22.83 0.59
C ARG A 415 -15.82 21.95 -0.64
N ALA A 416 -15.20 22.30 -1.76
CA ALA A 416 -15.21 21.50 -2.98
C ALA A 416 -14.58 20.12 -2.75
N TRP A 417 -13.45 20.06 -2.03
CA TRP A 417 -12.82 18.81 -1.59
C TRP A 417 -13.78 17.94 -0.77
N ASN A 418 -14.42 18.52 0.25
CA ASN A 418 -15.37 17.80 1.09
C ASN A 418 -16.57 17.26 0.30
N VAL A 419 -17.17 18.07 -0.59
CA VAL A 419 -18.26 17.63 -1.47
C VAL A 419 -17.79 16.47 -2.36
N LEU A 420 -16.64 16.61 -3.01
CA LEU A 420 -16.07 15.56 -3.86
C LEU A 420 -15.81 14.27 -3.06
N SER A 421 -15.25 14.36 -1.86
CA SER A 421 -15.00 13.18 -1.03
C SER A 421 -16.29 12.49 -0.56
N VAL A 422 -17.33 13.26 -0.21
CA VAL A 422 -18.66 12.72 0.14
C VAL A 422 -19.27 11.99 -1.05
N LEU A 423 -19.25 12.60 -2.24
CA LEU A 423 -19.77 11.98 -3.46
C LEU A 423 -19.00 10.71 -3.83
N ALA A 424 -17.66 10.76 -3.75
CA ALA A 424 -16.80 9.62 -4.03
C ALA A 424 -17.09 8.43 -3.10
N VAL A 425 -17.09 8.66 -1.78
CA VAL A 425 -17.39 7.58 -0.82
C VAL A 425 -18.84 7.12 -0.94
N GLY A 426 -19.79 8.02 -1.21
CA GLY A 426 -21.18 7.66 -1.48
C GLY A 426 -21.33 6.72 -2.66
N LEU A 427 -20.61 6.98 -3.77
CA LEU A 427 -20.56 6.07 -4.92
C LEU A 427 -19.97 4.71 -4.54
N LEU A 428 -18.85 4.69 -3.82
CA LEU A 428 -18.21 3.43 -3.40
C LEU A 428 -19.13 2.59 -2.50
N ILE A 429 -19.85 3.23 -1.57
CA ILE A 429 -20.85 2.55 -0.73
C ILE A 429 -21.98 2.01 -1.61
N GLY A 430 -22.48 2.79 -2.56
CA GLY A 430 -23.51 2.35 -3.51
C GLY A 430 -23.09 1.12 -4.33
N ILE A 431 -21.85 1.12 -4.85
CA ILE A 431 -21.27 -0.04 -5.56
C ILE A 431 -21.14 -1.25 -4.61
N ALA A 432 -20.65 -1.06 -3.39
CA ALA A 432 -20.55 -2.14 -2.41
C ALA A 432 -21.92 -2.73 -2.05
N MET A 433 -22.93 -1.89 -1.82
CA MET A 433 -24.30 -2.36 -1.53
C MET A 433 -24.90 -3.13 -2.70
N ARG A 434 -24.61 -2.73 -3.94
CA ARG A 434 -25.05 -3.44 -5.15
C ARG A 434 -24.34 -4.78 -5.33
N ASP A 435 -23.02 -4.81 -5.14
CA ASP A 435 -22.19 -5.95 -5.57
C ASP A 435 -21.99 -7.00 -4.48
N VAL A 436 -21.75 -6.59 -3.21
CA VAL A 436 -21.38 -7.51 -2.12
C VAL A 436 -22.36 -8.69 -1.97
N PRO A 437 -23.70 -8.50 -2.05
CA PRO A 437 -24.65 -9.63 -1.98
C PRO A 437 -24.48 -10.68 -3.09
N HIS A 438 -23.85 -10.32 -4.21
CA HIS A 438 -23.75 -11.12 -5.43
C HIS A 438 -22.31 -11.49 -5.81
N ILE A 439 -21.29 -11.07 -5.03
CA ILE A 439 -19.87 -11.30 -5.35
C ILE A 439 -19.56 -12.80 -5.54
N ASP A 440 -20.02 -13.65 -4.63
CA ASP A 440 -19.73 -15.09 -4.69
C ASP A 440 -20.32 -15.73 -5.95
N GLN A 441 -21.55 -15.34 -6.32
CA GLN A 441 -22.21 -15.80 -7.52
C GLN A 441 -21.47 -15.34 -8.78
N ALA A 442 -21.06 -14.06 -8.82
CA ALA A 442 -20.31 -13.49 -9.94
C ALA A 442 -18.94 -14.18 -10.12
N GLN A 443 -18.23 -14.47 -9.02
CA GLN A 443 -16.96 -15.20 -9.07
C GLN A 443 -17.14 -16.64 -9.55
N GLN A 444 -18.17 -17.35 -9.06
CA GLN A 444 -18.46 -18.71 -9.50
C GLN A 444 -18.85 -18.75 -10.98
N GLN A 445 -19.65 -17.80 -11.44
CA GLN A 445 -20.03 -17.70 -12.85
C GLN A 445 -18.81 -17.46 -13.73
N TYR A 446 -17.93 -16.52 -13.35
CA TYR A 446 -16.72 -16.23 -14.12
C TYR A 446 -15.80 -17.45 -14.23
N ARG A 447 -15.59 -18.18 -13.13
CA ARG A 447 -14.78 -19.41 -13.12
C ARG A 447 -15.39 -20.57 -13.93
N LYS A 448 -16.71 -20.57 -14.14
CA LYS A 448 -17.39 -21.59 -14.96
C LYS A 448 -17.32 -21.26 -16.44
N THR A 449 -17.32 -19.97 -16.79
CA THR A 449 -17.29 -19.51 -18.19
C THR A 449 -15.87 -19.35 -18.72
N HIS A 450 -14.89 -19.13 -17.85
CA HIS A 450 -13.49 -18.96 -18.20
C HIS A 450 -12.64 -19.94 -17.38
N ASP A 451 -11.78 -20.72 -18.03
CA ASP A 451 -10.78 -21.61 -17.38
C ASP A 451 -9.63 -20.83 -16.70
N HIS A 452 -9.91 -19.58 -16.29
CA HIS A 452 -8.93 -18.65 -15.78
C HIS A 452 -9.10 -18.41 -14.27
N TYR A 453 -7.98 -18.09 -13.65
CA TYR A 453 -7.95 -17.55 -12.30
C TYR A 453 -8.72 -16.22 -12.25
N LEU A 454 -9.22 -15.88 -11.05
CA LEU A 454 -9.77 -14.54 -10.81
C LEU A 454 -8.70 -13.48 -11.13
N GLN A 455 -9.13 -12.38 -11.74
CA GLN A 455 -8.26 -11.27 -12.12
C GLN A 455 -8.59 -10.03 -11.27
N PRO A 456 -7.90 -9.80 -10.15
CA PRO A 456 -8.32 -8.78 -9.19
C PRO A 456 -8.16 -7.35 -9.72
N ARG A 457 -9.19 -6.52 -9.51
CA ARG A 457 -9.19 -5.07 -9.77
C ARG A 457 -9.92 -4.36 -8.63
N PHE A 458 -11.14 -3.89 -8.86
CA PHE A 458 -12.00 -3.35 -7.81
C PHE A 458 -12.34 -4.47 -6.81
N TRP A 459 -13.02 -5.50 -7.28
CA TRP A 459 -13.25 -6.77 -6.58
C TRP A 459 -12.20 -7.82 -6.96
N ALA A 460 -12.25 -8.98 -6.31
CA ALA A 460 -11.39 -10.13 -6.61
C ALA A 460 -11.64 -10.63 -8.02
N GLN A 461 -12.90 -10.61 -8.49
CA GLN A 461 -13.21 -10.63 -9.90
C GLN A 461 -13.28 -9.20 -10.43
N GLY A 462 -12.27 -8.80 -11.19
CA GLY A 462 -12.05 -7.42 -11.58
C GLY A 462 -12.33 -7.08 -13.04
N VAL A 463 -12.64 -8.06 -13.88
CA VAL A 463 -12.99 -7.83 -15.30
C VAL A 463 -14.34 -7.13 -15.36
N ILE A 464 -14.41 -6.05 -16.15
CA ILE A 464 -15.61 -5.23 -16.35
C ILE A 464 -16.18 -5.33 -17.76
N ALA A 465 -15.46 -6.02 -18.65
CA ALA A 465 -15.92 -6.37 -19.99
C ALA A 465 -17.28 -7.07 -19.92
N ARG A 466 -18.21 -6.66 -20.78
CA ARG A 466 -19.57 -7.23 -20.87
C ARG A 466 -19.80 -7.84 -22.24
#